data_AF-A0A9W9FCP7-F1
#
_entry.id   AF-A0A9W9FCP7-F1
#
_cell.length_a   1.000
_cell.length_b   1.000
_cell.length_c   1.000
_cell.angle_alpha   90.00
_cell.angle_beta   90.00
_cell.angle_gamma   90.00
#
_symmetry.space_group_name_H-M   'P 1'
#
loop_
_entity.id
_entity.type
_entity.pdbx_description
1 polymer ?
#
loop_
_entity_poly.entity_id
_entity_poly.type
_entity_poly.pdbx_seq_one_letter_code
_entity_poly.pdbx_strand_id
1 'polypeptide(L)'
;MVNIISASQSVVAAYTATIALTGNYSYPLTRLGDRISTFFLPNYVSFSLGDMTIMPNRSYVSEGFQAELTAWRGTGLGSQVSIIDSVIQPVSNESALCWLTYHIKPENGMAPWDWTNVYSYRLTDEVSSTGVRGGFEFNNQDNEELQYAKRFP
;
A
#
# COMPACT_ATOMS: atom_id res chain seq x y z
N MET A 1 -13.97 23.99 -4.00
CA MET A 1 -12.90 23.30 -4.75
C MET A 1 -12.08 22.50 -3.74
N VAL A 2 -11.89 21.20 -3.94
CA VAL A 2 -11.11 20.35 -3.03
C VAL A 2 -9.62 20.61 -3.26
N ASN A 3 -8.83 20.80 -2.20
CA ASN A 3 -7.38 20.87 -2.33
C ASN A 3 -6.85 19.43 -2.50
N ILE A 4 -6.36 19.12 -3.71
CA ILE A 4 -5.93 17.76 -4.05
C ILE A 4 -4.75 17.27 -3.20
N ILE A 5 -3.87 18.19 -2.78
CA ILE A 5 -2.74 17.87 -1.90
C ILE A 5 -3.28 17.45 -0.53
N SER A 6 -4.19 18.22 0.06
CA SER A 6 -4.78 17.87 1.36
C SER A 6 -5.61 16.58 1.32
N ALA A 7 -6.31 16.33 0.21
CA ALA A 7 -7.11 15.12 0.02
C ALA A 7 -6.21 13.87 -0.08
N SER A 8 -5.19 13.91 -0.93
CA SER A 8 -4.20 12.82 -1.06
C SER A 8 -3.41 12.61 0.23
N GLN A 9 -2.99 13.67 0.92
CA GLN A 9 -2.34 13.59 2.24
C GLN A 9 -3.20 12.85 3.26
N SER A 10 -4.51 13.10 3.26
CA SER A 10 -5.44 12.45 4.19
C SER A 10 -5.55 10.95 3.92
N VAL A 11 -5.60 10.55 2.63
CA VAL A 11 -5.58 9.13 2.23
C VAL A 11 -4.25 8.47 2.59
N VAL A 12 -3.12 9.11 2.29
CA VAL A 12 -1.78 8.60 2.61
C VAL A 12 -1.60 8.43 4.12
N ALA A 13 -2.06 9.38 4.93
CA ALA A 13 -1.98 9.29 6.39
C ALA A 13 -2.83 8.12 6.94
N ALA A 14 -4.07 7.97 6.45
CA ALA A 14 -4.95 6.87 6.85
C ALA A 14 -4.41 5.49 6.40
N TYR A 15 -3.83 5.42 5.20
CA TYR A 15 -3.18 4.23 4.67
C TYR A 15 -1.93 3.87 5.49
N THR A 16 -1.08 4.85 5.79
CA THR A 16 0.11 4.70 6.65
C THR A 16 -0.25 4.14 8.03
N ALA A 17 -1.28 4.69 8.68
CA ALA A 17 -1.76 4.19 9.96
C ALA A 17 -2.29 2.75 9.87
N THR A 18 -2.86 2.37 8.72
CA THR A 18 -3.35 1.00 8.48
C THR A 18 -2.18 0.03 8.22
N ILE A 19 -1.18 0.43 7.43
CA ILE A 19 0.02 -0.39 7.18
C ILE A 19 0.79 -0.65 8.47
N ALA A 20 0.86 0.31 9.40
CA ALA A 20 1.50 0.09 10.70
C ALA A 20 0.87 -1.05 11.53
N LEU A 21 -0.37 -1.46 11.23
CA LEU A 21 -1.04 -2.61 11.87
C LEU A 21 -0.48 -3.96 11.40
N THR A 22 0.29 -4.01 10.33
CA THR A 22 0.92 -5.24 9.82
C THR A 22 1.80 -5.91 10.88
N GLY A 23 2.51 -5.11 11.70
CA GLY A 23 3.29 -5.59 12.84
C GLY A 23 2.47 -6.00 14.08
N ASN A 24 1.14 -5.86 14.06
CA ASN A 24 0.27 -6.31 15.15
C ASN A 24 -0.23 -7.73 14.89
N TYR A 25 0.42 -8.73 15.49
CA TYR A 25 0.11 -10.15 15.30
C TYR A 25 -1.23 -10.56 15.93
N SER A 26 -1.76 -9.77 16.87
CA SER A 26 -3.08 -9.98 17.45
C SER A 26 -4.21 -9.43 16.56
N TYR A 27 -3.89 -8.62 15.55
CA TYR A 27 -4.86 -8.14 14.58
C TYR A 27 -5.08 -9.18 13.47
N PRO A 28 -6.32 -9.67 13.23
CA PRO A 28 -6.56 -10.69 12.22
C PRO A 28 -6.19 -10.23 10.80
N LEU A 29 -5.42 -11.04 10.07
CA LEU A 29 -4.98 -10.70 8.72
C LEU A 29 -6.14 -10.49 7.74
N THR A 30 -7.24 -11.25 7.88
CA THR A 30 -8.46 -11.05 7.08
C THR A 30 -9.02 -9.63 7.25
N ARG A 31 -9.17 -9.18 8.51
CA ARG A 31 -9.64 -7.81 8.81
C ARG A 31 -8.64 -6.74 8.36
N LEU A 32 -7.35 -7.05 8.39
CA LEU A 32 -6.32 -6.14 7.94
C LEU A 32 -6.36 -5.96 6.42
N GLY A 33 -6.43 -7.06 5.67
CA GLY A 33 -6.64 -7.05 4.22
C GLY A 33 -7.88 -6.27 3.84
N ASP A 34 -9.01 -6.52 4.54
CA ASP A 34 -10.26 -5.81 4.27
C ASP A 34 -10.12 -4.30 4.48
N ARG A 35 -9.42 -3.89 5.54
CA ARG A 35 -9.16 -2.48 5.84
C ARG A 35 -8.20 -1.85 4.83
N ILE A 36 -7.13 -2.54 4.46
CA ILE A 36 -6.18 -2.09 3.44
C ILE A 36 -6.87 -1.91 2.09
N SER A 37 -7.74 -2.86 1.70
CA SER A 37 -8.46 -2.80 0.43
C SER A 37 -9.33 -1.55 0.25
N THR A 38 -9.70 -0.86 1.33
CA THR A 38 -10.52 0.36 1.28
C THR A 38 -9.84 1.53 0.58
N PHE A 39 -8.51 1.51 0.49
CA PHE A 39 -7.72 2.57 -0.14
C PHE A 39 -7.58 2.40 -1.65
N PHE A 40 -8.06 1.30 -2.23
CA PHE A 40 -7.88 0.98 -3.64
C PHE A 40 -9.21 1.09 -4.39
N LEU A 41 -9.18 1.76 -5.53
CA LEU A 41 -10.35 1.95 -6.38
C LEU A 41 -10.64 0.68 -7.21
N PRO A 42 -11.86 0.51 -7.73
CA PRO A 42 -12.18 -0.58 -8.65
C PRO A 42 -11.25 -0.59 -9.86
N ASN A 43 -10.89 -1.78 -10.34
CA ASN A 43 -9.91 -1.99 -11.41
C ASN A 43 -8.52 -1.40 -11.11
N TYR A 44 -8.11 -1.40 -9.84
CA TYR A 44 -6.76 -1.00 -9.44
C TYR A 44 -5.69 -1.80 -10.19
N VAL A 45 -4.64 -1.12 -10.66
CA VAL A 45 -3.57 -1.74 -11.43
C VAL A 45 -2.25 -1.69 -10.66
N SER A 46 -1.57 -2.82 -10.53
CA SER A 46 -0.19 -2.86 -10.06
C SER A 46 0.77 -3.14 -11.22
N PHE A 47 1.78 -2.29 -11.36
CA PHE A 47 2.87 -2.43 -12.33
C PHE A 47 4.13 -2.89 -11.60
N SER A 48 4.79 -3.90 -12.17
CA SER A 48 6.02 -4.45 -11.61
C SER A 48 6.93 -5.04 -12.69
N LEU A 49 8.12 -4.47 -12.86
CA LEU A 49 9.19 -4.94 -13.75
C LEU A 49 8.76 -5.21 -15.21
N GLY A 50 7.78 -4.46 -15.69
CA GLY A 50 7.20 -4.61 -17.04
C GLY A 50 5.93 -5.45 -17.08
N ASP A 51 5.57 -6.14 -16.00
CA ASP A 51 4.31 -6.84 -15.82
C ASP A 51 3.22 -5.95 -15.23
N MET A 52 1.98 -6.39 -15.42
CA MET A 52 0.78 -5.71 -14.95
C MET A 52 -0.19 -6.71 -14.33
N THR A 53 -0.69 -6.39 -13.12
CA THR A 53 -1.79 -7.11 -12.47
C THR A 53 -2.97 -6.17 -12.28
N ILE A 54 -4.13 -6.56 -12.81
CA ILE A 54 -5.39 -5.82 -12.62
C ILE A 54 -6.18 -6.49 -11.49
N MET A 55 -6.53 -5.71 -10.48
CA MET A 55 -7.32 -6.12 -9.33
C MET A 55 -8.73 -5.55 -9.48
N PRO A 56 -9.70 -6.37 -9.93
CA PRO A 56 -10.99 -5.86 -10.38
C PRO A 56 -11.83 -5.26 -9.25
N ASN A 57 -11.60 -5.68 -8.01
CA ASN A 57 -12.40 -5.29 -6.86
C ASN A 57 -11.61 -5.38 -5.54
N ARG A 58 -12.24 -4.87 -4.47
CA ARG A 58 -11.66 -4.84 -3.13
C ARG A 58 -11.39 -6.22 -2.52
N SER A 59 -12.19 -7.24 -2.84
CA SER A 59 -11.96 -8.61 -2.33
C SER A 59 -10.62 -9.14 -2.85
N TYR A 60 -10.35 -8.95 -4.14
CA TYR A 60 -9.09 -9.36 -4.75
C TYR A 60 -7.88 -8.71 -4.07
N VAL A 61 -7.95 -7.40 -3.80
CA VAL A 61 -6.90 -6.67 -3.07
C VAL A 61 -6.75 -7.19 -1.63
N SER A 62 -7.86 -7.39 -0.92
CA SER A 62 -7.89 -7.90 0.46
C SER A 62 -7.21 -9.27 0.57
N GLU A 63 -7.60 -10.19 -0.32
CA GLU A 63 -7.06 -11.55 -0.40
C GLU A 63 -5.57 -11.54 -0.74
N GLY A 64 -5.13 -10.67 -1.65
CA GLY A 64 -3.72 -10.49 -2.01
C GLY A 64 -2.86 -10.10 -0.81
N PHE A 65 -3.24 -9.02 -0.10
CA PHE A 65 -2.53 -8.60 1.12
C PHE A 65 -2.56 -9.66 2.21
N GLN A 66 -3.69 -10.36 2.38
CA GLN A 66 -3.77 -11.45 3.34
C GLN A 66 -2.79 -12.58 2.99
N ALA A 67 -2.73 -12.99 1.73
CA ALA A 67 -1.85 -14.06 1.27
C ALA A 67 -0.38 -13.70 1.44
N GLU A 68 0.01 -12.49 1.05
CA GLU A 68 1.37 -11.96 1.22
C GLU A 68 1.81 -11.93 2.68
N LEU A 69 1.01 -11.30 3.55
CA LEU A 69 1.35 -11.20 4.98
C LEU A 69 1.36 -12.57 5.66
N THR A 70 0.52 -13.51 5.20
CA THR A 70 0.55 -14.90 5.67
C THR A 70 1.86 -15.58 5.27
N ALA A 71 2.29 -15.41 4.01
CA ALA A 71 3.54 -15.96 3.52
C ALA A 71 4.74 -15.39 4.29
N TRP A 72 4.83 -14.07 4.47
CA TRP A 72 5.92 -13.42 5.20
C TRP A 72 6.00 -13.85 6.67
N ARG A 73 4.85 -13.96 7.36
CA ARG A 73 4.83 -14.49 8.73
C ARG A 73 5.23 -15.97 8.76
N GLY A 74 4.84 -16.76 7.77
CA GLY A 74 5.15 -18.18 7.67
C GLY A 74 6.62 -18.50 7.39
N THR A 75 7.33 -17.64 6.65
CA THR A 75 8.77 -17.79 6.37
C THR A 75 9.67 -17.27 7.49
N GLY A 76 9.09 -16.66 8.53
CA GLY A 76 9.83 -15.99 9.59
C GLY A 76 10.37 -14.62 9.21
N LEU A 77 10.12 -14.13 7.99
CA LEU A 77 10.42 -12.74 7.63
C LEU A 77 9.70 -11.78 8.58
N GLY A 78 8.47 -12.14 8.98
CA GLY A 78 7.62 -11.31 9.80
C GLY A 78 6.93 -10.23 8.97
N SER A 79 6.10 -9.43 9.63
CA SER A 79 5.22 -8.48 8.95
C SER A 79 5.30 -7.07 9.52
N GLN A 80 6.39 -6.75 10.22
CA GLN A 80 6.57 -5.42 10.79
C GLN A 80 6.96 -4.42 9.68
N VAL A 81 5.94 -3.81 9.06
CA VAL A 81 6.10 -2.80 8.01
C VAL A 81 5.53 -1.46 8.48
N SER A 82 6.21 -0.38 8.09
CA SER A 82 5.77 1.00 8.31
C SER A 82 6.07 1.85 7.08
N ILE A 83 5.30 2.91 6.85
CA ILE A 83 5.65 3.95 5.87
C ILE A 83 6.38 5.06 6.64
N ILE A 84 7.61 5.34 6.26
CA ILE A 84 8.53 6.24 6.97
C ILE A 84 8.70 7.61 6.29
N ASP A 85 8.33 7.72 5.02
CA ASP A 85 8.34 8.97 4.27
C ASP A 85 7.27 8.97 3.18
N SER A 86 6.82 10.17 2.79
CA SER A 86 5.88 10.34 1.69
C SER A 86 6.09 11.66 0.96
N VAL A 87 6.11 11.61 -0.38
CA VAL A 87 6.11 12.80 -1.25
C VAL A 87 4.86 12.79 -2.11
N ILE A 88 4.19 13.94 -2.22
CA ILE A 88 2.95 14.08 -3.00
C ILE A 88 3.18 15.13 -4.10
N GLN A 89 2.95 14.73 -5.34
CA GLN A 89 2.99 15.60 -6.52
C GLN A 89 1.59 15.71 -7.12
N PRO A 90 0.94 16.88 -7.08
CA PRO A 90 -0.34 17.06 -7.78
C PRO A 90 -0.15 16.89 -9.29
N VAL A 91 -1.09 16.20 -9.93
CA VAL A 91 -1.14 16.01 -11.39
C VAL A 91 -2.27 16.84 -12.00
N SER A 92 -3.40 16.90 -11.31
CA SER A 92 -4.58 17.69 -11.70
C SER A 92 -5.37 18.12 -10.46
N ASN A 93 -6.51 18.76 -10.65
CA ASN A 93 -7.43 19.08 -9.54
C ASN A 93 -8.08 17.84 -8.92
N GLU A 94 -7.93 16.67 -9.53
CA GLU A 94 -8.59 15.41 -9.14
C GLU A 94 -7.59 14.26 -8.96
N SER A 95 -6.30 14.48 -9.17
CA SER A 95 -5.29 13.42 -9.04
C SER A 95 -3.94 13.92 -8.58
N ALA A 96 -3.22 13.04 -7.89
CA ALA A 96 -1.84 13.25 -7.44
C ALA A 96 -1.06 11.93 -7.48
N LEU A 97 0.26 12.03 -7.67
CA LEU A 97 1.17 10.91 -7.46
C LEU A 97 1.71 10.96 -6.03
N CYS A 98 1.76 9.80 -5.38
CA CYS A 98 2.19 9.63 -4.00
C CYS A 98 3.36 8.64 -3.97
N TRP A 99 4.57 9.11 -3.69
CA TRP A 99 5.72 8.25 -3.42
C TRP A 99 5.67 7.89 -1.95
N LEU A 100 5.54 6.61 -1.64
CA LEU A 100 5.47 6.10 -0.27
C LEU A 100 6.68 5.22 -0.01
N THR A 101 7.51 5.62 0.96
CA THR A 101 8.70 4.88 1.35
C THR A 101 8.36 3.98 2.53
N TYR A 102 8.42 2.69 2.30
CA TYR A 102 8.20 1.63 3.27
C TYR A 102 9.51 1.24 3.95
N HIS A 103 9.39 0.77 5.18
CA HIS A 103 10.46 0.17 5.98
C HIS A 103 9.94 -1.15 6.55
N ILE A 104 10.67 -2.24 6.32
CA ILE A 104 10.42 -3.53 6.97
C ILE A 104 11.51 -3.83 7.99
N LYS A 105 11.09 -4.35 9.14
CA LYS A 105 11.97 -4.92 10.16
C LYS A 105 11.78 -6.44 10.22
N PRO A 106 12.67 -7.22 9.59
CA PRO A 106 12.61 -8.67 9.60
C PRO A 106 12.75 -9.29 10.99
N GLU A 107 12.10 -10.44 11.19
CA GLU A 107 12.20 -11.24 12.43
C GLU A 107 13.21 -12.40 12.32
N ASN A 108 13.59 -12.79 11.10
CA ASN A 108 14.55 -13.88 10.81
C ASN A 108 16.03 -13.45 10.90
N GLY A 109 16.33 -12.29 11.48
CA GLY A 109 17.70 -11.78 11.63
C GLY A 109 18.29 -11.12 10.38
N MET A 110 17.53 -11.02 9.28
CA MET A 110 17.93 -10.21 8.13
C MET A 110 18.00 -8.73 8.50
N ALA A 111 18.91 -7.99 7.86
CA ALA A 111 18.99 -6.54 8.02
C ALA A 111 17.69 -5.89 7.53
N PRO A 112 17.18 -4.84 8.21
CA PRO A 112 16.02 -4.11 7.76
C PRO A 112 16.29 -3.40 6.43
N TRP A 113 15.23 -3.06 5.70
CA TRP A 113 15.37 -2.33 4.45
C TRP A 113 14.17 -1.49 4.10
N ASP A 114 14.42 -0.59 3.15
CA ASP A 114 13.45 0.35 2.65
C ASP A 114 13.21 0.14 1.16
N TRP A 115 12.00 0.49 0.72
CA TRP A 115 11.64 0.60 -0.70
C TRP A 115 10.60 1.70 -0.88
N THR A 116 10.53 2.27 -2.07
CA THR A 116 9.56 3.32 -2.41
C THR A 116 8.68 2.86 -3.56
N ASN A 117 7.37 2.82 -3.33
CA ASN A 117 6.37 2.58 -4.36
C ASN A 117 5.71 3.92 -4.76
N VAL A 118 5.25 4.02 -6.00
CA VAL A 118 4.52 5.21 -6.50
C VAL A 118 3.06 4.85 -6.70
N TYR A 119 2.16 5.53 -6.00
CA TYR A 119 0.71 5.34 -6.12
C TYR A 119 0.07 6.53 -6.84
N SER A 120 -0.91 6.29 -7.70
CA SER A 120 -1.76 7.36 -8.25
C SER A 120 -3.02 7.49 -7.41
N TYR A 121 -3.15 8.59 -6.70
CA TYR A 121 -4.37 8.98 -6.02
C TYR A 121 -5.36 9.62 -7.00
N ARG A 122 -6.62 9.22 -6.92
CA ARG A 122 -7.74 9.87 -7.59
C ARG A 122 -8.83 10.25 -6.58
N LEU A 123 -9.27 11.50 -6.67
CA LEU A 123 -10.43 12.00 -5.94
C LEU A 123 -11.69 11.34 -6.50
N THR A 124 -12.56 10.89 -5.58
CA THR A 124 -13.90 10.42 -5.90
C THR A 124 -14.93 11.16 -5.05
N ASP A 125 -16.20 11.08 -5.46
CA ASP A 125 -17.31 11.61 -4.67
C ASP A 125 -17.67 10.74 -3.48
N GLU A 126 -17.19 9.49 -3.46
CA GLU A 126 -17.40 8.54 -2.38
C GLU A 126 -16.42 8.78 -1.22
N VAL A 127 -16.96 8.75 0.00
CA VAL A 127 -16.17 8.66 1.22
C VAL A 127 -16.02 7.18 1.56
N SER A 128 -14.78 6.70 1.59
CA SER A 128 -14.46 5.34 2.00
C SER A 128 -14.87 5.07 3.45
N SER A 129 -14.94 3.79 3.85
CA SER A 129 -15.21 3.40 5.24
C SER A 129 -14.14 3.86 6.23
N THR A 130 -12.98 4.32 5.75
CA THR A 130 -11.91 4.92 6.56
C THR A 130 -12.05 6.44 6.68
N GLY A 131 -13.15 7.03 6.16
CA GLY A 131 -13.49 8.45 6.31
C GLY A 131 -12.74 9.38 5.34
N VAL A 132 -11.99 8.83 4.40
CA VAL A 132 -11.24 9.59 3.38
C VAL A 132 -11.93 9.52 2.02
N ARG A 133 -11.77 10.57 1.21
CA ARG A 133 -12.32 10.65 -0.15
C ARG A 133 -11.29 10.22 -1.18
N GLY A 134 -11.72 9.43 -2.17
CA GLY A 134 -10.83 8.90 -3.20
C GLY A 134 -9.99 7.71 -2.74
N GLY A 135 -9.09 7.28 -3.60
CA GLY A 135 -8.22 6.12 -3.38
C GLY A 135 -7.16 6.00 -4.47
N PHE A 136 -6.40 4.92 -4.42
CA PHE A 136 -5.36 4.60 -5.39
C PHE A 136 -5.95 3.87 -6.60
N GLU A 137 -5.68 4.37 -7.79
CA GLU A 137 -6.10 3.74 -9.06
C GLU A 137 -4.99 2.86 -9.66
N PHE A 138 -3.72 3.14 -9.37
CA PHE A 138 -2.60 2.24 -9.68
C PHE A 138 -1.41 2.43 -8.74
N ASN A 139 -0.47 1.47 -8.74
CA ASN A 139 0.90 1.68 -8.28
C ASN A 139 1.97 1.17 -9.26
N ASN A 140 3.19 1.69 -9.13
CA ASN A 140 4.40 1.03 -9.60
C ASN A 140 5.19 0.57 -8.36
N GLN A 141 5.56 -0.72 -8.34
CA GLN A 141 6.27 -1.36 -7.24
C GLN A 141 7.61 -1.98 -7.68
N ASP A 142 8.22 -1.48 -8.75
CA ASP A 142 9.50 -1.99 -9.25
C ASP A 142 10.59 -1.95 -8.17
N ASN A 143 10.59 -0.91 -7.33
CA ASN A 143 11.59 -0.80 -6.27
C ASN A 143 11.41 -1.86 -5.18
N GLU A 144 10.16 -2.21 -4.85
CA GLU A 144 9.85 -3.29 -3.91
C GLU A 144 10.43 -4.61 -4.39
N GLU A 145 10.09 -5.02 -5.62
CA GLU A 145 10.57 -6.28 -6.19
C GLU A 145 12.10 -6.31 -6.31
N LEU A 146 12.73 -5.21 -6.71
CA LEU A 146 14.18 -5.13 -6.79
C LEU A 146 14.84 -5.24 -5.41
N GLN A 147 14.21 -4.74 -4.34
CA GLN A 147 14.72 -4.93 -2.99
C GLN A 147 14.47 -6.35 -2.51
N TYR A 148 13.35 -6.96 -2.86
CA TYR A 148 13.04 -8.34 -2.52
C TYR A 148 14.02 -9.32 -3.20
N ALA A 149 14.25 -9.17 -4.51
CA ALA A 149 15.17 -10.01 -5.29
C ALA A 149 16.63 -9.95 -4.82
N LYS A 150 17.08 -8.82 -4.25
CA LYS A 150 18.43 -8.71 -3.64
C LYS A 150 18.62 -9.59 -2.41
N ARG A 151 17.53 -10.04 -1.79
CA ARG A 151 17.49 -10.71 -0.48
C ARG A 151 17.06 -12.17 -0.58
N PHE A 152 16.28 -12.49 -1.60
CA PHE A 152 15.76 -13.82 -1.89
C PHE A 152 16.06 -14.17 -3.36
N PRO A 153 17.33 -14.49 -3.69
CA PRO A 153 17.74 -14.83 -5.05
C PRO A 153 17.29 -16.22 -5.51
#